data_AF-A0A815S5E2-F1
#
_entry.id   AF-A0A815S5E2-F1
#
_cell.length_a   1.000
_cell.length_b   1.000
_cell.length_c   1.000
_cell.angle_alpha   90.00
_cell.angle_beta   90.00
_cell.angle_gamma   90.00
#
_symmetry.space_group_name_H-M   'P 1'
#
loop_
_entity.id
_entity.type
_entity.pdbx_description
1 polymer ?
#
loop_
_entity_poly.entity_id
_entity_poly.type
_entity_poly.pdbx_seq_one_letter_code
_entity_poly.pdbx_strand_id
1 'polypeptide(L)'
;MALKLSCLSKKRKRLNKNQILFDDLTNEIHYEIFDYLTYNDIIKTFSNLNNRLKQIIGNYPHNINLEIDKNIPKFIRSLEITLNSQLDLFNSLKTNQFLSLCLIAISNLRYNEINHILNRIPSTQLEYIYIGICVNDQKEDFSKVLSSLQIQILNLTQYRF
;
A
#
# COMPACT_ATOMS: atom_id res chain seq x y z
N MET A 1 -39.24 29.66 -3.50
CA MET A 1 -39.24 30.27 -2.16
C MET A 1 -38.24 29.48 -1.31
N ALA A 2 -37.15 30.12 -0.90
CA ALA A 2 -35.97 29.46 -0.35
C ALA A 2 -36.17 29.03 1.12
N LEU A 3 -35.78 27.80 1.46
CA LEU A 3 -35.66 27.35 2.85
C LEU A 3 -34.33 27.86 3.42
N LYS A 4 -34.48 28.79 4.36
CA LYS A 4 -33.43 29.46 5.13
C LYS A 4 -32.90 28.47 6.17
N LEU A 5 -31.70 27.90 5.95
CA LEU A 5 -30.99 27.14 6.98
C LEU A 5 -30.25 28.13 7.89
N SER A 6 -30.89 28.52 9.00
CA SER A 6 -30.25 29.33 10.03
C SER A 6 -29.24 28.49 10.81
N CYS A 7 -28.02 28.98 10.88
CA CYS A 7 -26.90 28.48 11.67
C CYS A 7 -27.28 28.51 13.17
N LEU A 8 -27.30 27.34 13.82
CA LEU A 8 -27.19 27.26 15.28
C LEU A 8 -26.12 26.23 15.65
N SER A 9 -25.00 26.78 16.08
CA SER A 9 -23.84 26.11 16.65
C SER A 9 -24.26 25.14 17.76
N LYS A 10 -24.08 23.83 17.50
CA LYS A 10 -24.12 22.84 18.58
C LYS A 10 -22.93 23.11 19.49
N LYS A 11 -23.23 23.59 20.70
CA LYS A 11 -22.34 23.76 21.85
C LYS A 11 -21.21 22.71 21.84
N ARG A 12 -19.96 23.15 21.64
CA ARG A 12 -18.78 22.36 21.97
C ARG A 12 -18.87 22.01 23.46
N LYS A 13 -19.11 20.73 23.78
CA LYS A 13 -18.98 20.22 25.14
C LYS A 13 -17.55 20.57 25.60
N ARG A 14 -17.42 21.12 26.81
CA ARG A 14 -16.12 21.36 27.45
C ARG A 14 -15.37 20.02 27.48
N LEU A 15 -14.30 19.90 26.69
CA LEU A 15 -13.37 18.78 26.74
C LEU A 15 -12.76 18.72 28.14
N ASN A 16 -12.66 17.51 28.71
CA ASN A 16 -11.86 17.27 29.90
C ASN A 16 -10.41 17.70 29.58
N LYS A 17 -9.71 18.34 30.53
CA LYS A 17 -8.36 18.91 30.33
C LYS A 17 -7.27 17.92 29.87
N ASN A 18 -7.58 16.62 29.80
CA ASN A 18 -6.67 15.55 29.37
C ASN A 18 -7.12 14.82 28.10
N GLN A 19 -8.02 15.38 27.29
CA GLN A 19 -8.42 14.77 26.01
C GLN A 19 -7.61 15.39 24.86
N ILE A 20 -6.69 14.61 24.30
CA ILE A 20 -6.02 14.92 23.03
C ILE A 20 -6.98 14.53 21.91
N LEU A 21 -7.32 15.46 21.02
CA LEU A 21 -8.11 15.12 19.83
C LEU A 21 -7.21 14.42 18.83
N PHE A 22 -7.78 13.49 18.06
CA PHE A 22 -7.05 12.81 16.98
C PHE A 22 -6.39 13.81 16.02
N ASP A 23 -7.11 14.87 15.67
CA ASP A 23 -6.62 15.95 14.80
C ASP A 23 -5.41 16.73 15.38
N ASP A 24 -5.20 16.66 16.69
CA ASP A 24 -4.10 17.33 17.39
C ASP A 24 -2.83 16.48 17.40
N LEU A 25 -2.89 15.21 16.99
CA LEU A 25 -1.72 14.33 16.91
C LEU A 25 -0.73 14.81 15.83
N THR A 26 0.55 14.47 16.01
CA THR A 26 1.58 14.72 15.01
C THR A 26 1.37 13.84 13.78
N ASN A 27 1.89 14.24 12.62
CA ASN A 27 1.77 13.43 11.41
C ASN A 27 2.46 12.06 11.57
N GLU A 28 3.54 11.98 12.35
CA GLU A 28 4.24 10.72 12.65
C GLU A 28 3.33 9.71 13.33
N ILE A 29 2.56 10.13 14.36
CA ILE A 29 1.60 9.25 15.04
C ILE A 29 0.49 8.83 14.07
N HIS A 30 0.02 9.72 13.20
CA HIS A 30 -0.97 9.36 12.18
C HIS A 30 -0.42 8.29 11.23
N TYR A 31 0.83 8.42 10.79
CA TYR A 31 1.48 7.44 9.92
C TYR A 31 1.66 6.10 10.62
N GLU A 32 2.03 6.10 11.89
CA GLU A 32 2.12 4.88 12.70
C GLU A 32 0.76 4.17 12.79
N ILE A 33 -0.33 4.92 12.97
CA ILE A 33 -1.69 4.35 12.94
C ILE A 33 -2.03 3.78 11.56
N PHE A 34 -1.67 4.49 10.48
CA PHE A 34 -1.93 4.07 9.12
C PHE A 34 -1.11 2.83 8.71
N ASP A 35 0.08 2.62 9.29
CA ASP A 35 0.91 1.43 9.03
C ASP A 35 0.17 0.12 9.41
N TYR A 36 -0.81 0.16 10.31
CA TYR A 36 -1.63 -0.99 10.70
C TYR A 36 -2.91 -1.18 9.87
N LEU A 37 -3.18 -0.33 8.88
CA LEU A 37 -4.43 -0.31 8.13
C LEU A 37 -4.20 -0.48 6.63
N THR A 38 -5.21 -1.02 5.94
CA THR A 38 -5.24 -1.00 4.47
C THR A 38 -5.60 0.38 3.95
N TYR A 39 -5.21 0.70 2.72
CA TYR A 39 -5.59 1.97 2.09
C TYR A 39 -7.11 2.20 2.08
N ASN A 40 -7.89 1.19 1.73
CA ASN A 40 -9.34 1.29 1.76
C ASN A 40 -9.89 1.60 3.15
N ASP A 41 -9.34 1.00 4.21
CA ASP A 41 -9.76 1.29 5.59
C ASP A 41 -9.42 2.73 5.98
N ILE A 42 -8.24 3.21 5.57
CA ILE A 42 -7.83 4.60 5.80
C ILE A 42 -8.81 5.56 5.12
N ILE A 43 -9.12 5.32 3.84
CA ILE A 43 -10.01 6.20 3.08
C ILE A 43 -11.43 6.17 3.64
N LYS A 44 -11.99 4.99 3.93
CA LYS A 44 -13.35 4.88 4.47
C LYS A 44 -13.49 5.56 5.83
N THR A 45 -12.47 5.47 6.67
CA THR A 45 -12.52 5.95 8.06
C THR A 45 -12.15 7.43 8.18
N PHE A 46 -11.06 7.86 7.55
CA PHE A 46 -10.43 9.15 7.85
C PHE A 46 -10.61 10.20 6.75
N SER A 47 -10.85 9.81 5.50
CA SER A 47 -10.86 10.78 4.38
C SER A 47 -11.95 11.84 4.54
N ASN A 48 -13.06 11.56 5.23
CA ASN A 48 -14.16 12.51 5.38
C ASN A 48 -14.12 13.33 6.68
N LEU A 49 -13.09 13.16 7.52
CA LEU A 49 -13.01 13.84 8.82
C LEU A 49 -12.69 15.33 8.67
N ASN A 50 -11.57 15.66 8.03
CA ASN A 50 -11.21 17.06 7.74
C ASN A 50 -10.19 17.15 6.60
N ASN A 51 -9.96 18.37 6.10
CA ASN A 51 -9.05 18.61 4.98
C ASN A 51 -7.58 18.35 5.31
N ARG A 52 -7.16 18.52 6.57
CA ARG A 52 -5.79 18.25 7.00
C ARG A 52 -5.49 16.75 6.89
N LEU A 53 -6.39 15.89 7.38
CA LEU A 53 -6.26 14.43 7.27
C LEU A 53 -6.30 13.97 5.81
N LYS A 54 -7.15 14.55 4.96
CA LYS A 54 -7.09 14.30 3.51
C LYS A 54 -5.71 14.56 2.92
N GLN A 55 -5.05 15.65 3.32
CA GLN A 55 -3.70 15.98 2.86
C GLN A 55 -2.65 15.01 3.42
N ILE A 56 -2.74 14.65 4.70
CA ILE A 56 -1.83 13.68 5.35
C ILE A 56 -1.93 12.33 4.64
N ILE A 57 -3.16 11.83 4.42
CA ILE A 57 -3.43 10.58 3.69
C ILE A 57 -2.88 10.68 2.25
N GLY A 58 -3.07 11.80 1.56
CA GLY A 58 -2.61 11.97 0.17
C GLY A 58 -1.09 11.94 0.00
N ASN A 59 -0.33 12.28 1.03
CA ASN A 59 1.13 12.32 1.02
C ASN A 59 1.80 11.08 1.63
N TYR A 60 1.03 10.27 2.35
CA TYR A 60 1.51 9.06 3.00
C TYR A 60 1.62 7.90 1.99
N PRO A 61 2.72 7.13 1.98
CA PRO A 61 2.83 5.87 1.24
C PRO A 61 1.97 4.76 1.87
N HIS A 62 1.09 4.13 1.10
CA HIS A 62 0.06 3.23 1.64
C HIS A 62 0.35 1.74 1.48
N ASN A 63 -0.29 0.94 2.34
CA ASN A 63 -0.37 -0.50 2.19
C ASN A 63 -1.53 -0.87 1.24
N ILE A 64 -1.20 -1.55 0.14
CA ILE A 64 -2.13 -1.88 -0.94
C ILE A 64 -2.26 -3.38 -1.10
N ASN A 65 -3.50 -3.87 -1.05
CA ASN A 65 -3.86 -5.22 -1.44
C ASN A 65 -4.70 -5.17 -2.72
N LEU A 66 -4.15 -5.69 -3.84
CA LEU A 66 -4.80 -5.61 -5.15
C LEU A 66 -6.11 -6.41 -5.26
N GLU A 67 -6.41 -7.29 -4.31
CA GLU A 67 -7.70 -7.98 -4.23
C GLU A 67 -8.83 -7.01 -3.83
N ILE A 68 -8.51 -6.05 -2.95
CA ILE A 68 -9.49 -5.18 -2.30
C ILE A 68 -9.41 -3.76 -2.87
N ASP A 69 -8.20 -3.24 -3.09
CA ASP A 69 -7.91 -1.85 -3.45
C ASP A 69 -7.90 -1.65 -4.97
N LYS A 70 -9.03 -1.19 -5.53
CA LYS A 70 -9.15 -0.87 -6.96
C LYS A 70 -8.64 0.53 -7.32
N ASN A 71 -8.76 1.47 -6.39
CA ASN A 71 -8.35 2.86 -6.59
C ASN A 71 -7.01 3.10 -5.92
N ILE A 72 -5.92 2.85 -6.63
CA ILE A 72 -4.58 2.80 -6.04
C ILE A 72 -4.03 4.23 -5.87
N PRO A 73 -3.48 4.58 -4.69
CA PRO A 73 -2.93 5.91 -4.43
C PRO A 73 -1.63 6.16 -5.21
N LYS A 74 -1.19 7.42 -5.17
CA LYS A 74 0.05 7.86 -5.83
C LYS A 74 1.30 7.23 -5.21
N PHE A 75 1.30 7.02 -3.89
CA PHE A 75 2.45 6.52 -3.14
C PHE A 75 2.09 5.16 -2.54
N ILE A 76 2.84 4.14 -2.94
CA ILE A 76 2.66 2.77 -2.45
C ILE A 76 3.85 2.45 -1.55
N ARG A 77 3.59 2.03 -0.31
CA ARG A 77 4.60 1.53 0.64
C ARG A 77 4.76 0.03 0.52
N SER A 78 3.63 -0.68 0.58
CA SER A 78 3.58 -2.12 0.43
C SER A 78 2.56 -2.52 -0.61
N LEU A 79 2.88 -3.58 -1.36
CA LEU A 79 2.02 -4.10 -2.40
C LEU A 79 1.83 -5.61 -2.21
N GLU A 80 0.59 -6.03 -2.11
CA GLU A 80 0.20 -7.44 -2.02
C GLU A 80 -0.52 -7.87 -3.31
N ILE A 81 -0.03 -8.96 -3.90
CA ILE A 81 -0.56 -9.59 -5.11
C ILE A 81 -0.73 -11.09 -4.84
N THR A 82 -1.98 -11.56 -4.82
CA THR A 82 -2.35 -12.91 -4.40
C THR A 82 -2.96 -13.76 -5.51
N LEU A 83 -3.37 -13.15 -6.64
CA LEU A 83 -4.10 -13.84 -7.70
C LEU A 83 -3.73 -13.34 -9.09
N ASN A 84 -3.74 -14.22 -10.09
CA ASN A 84 -3.43 -13.88 -11.49
C ASN A 84 -4.38 -12.79 -12.05
N SER A 85 -5.63 -12.75 -11.59
CA SER A 85 -6.62 -11.73 -12.02
C SER A 85 -6.22 -10.30 -11.64
N GLN A 86 -5.24 -10.13 -10.75
CA GLN A 86 -4.75 -8.82 -10.31
C GLN A 86 -3.62 -8.29 -11.20
N LEU A 87 -3.07 -9.12 -12.10
CA LEU A 87 -1.96 -8.72 -12.96
C LEU A 87 -2.31 -7.57 -13.90
N ASP A 88 -3.55 -7.50 -14.38
CA ASP A 88 -4.02 -6.38 -15.22
C ASP A 88 -3.98 -5.06 -14.44
N LEU A 89 -4.42 -5.08 -13.19
CA LEU A 89 -4.38 -3.92 -12.30
C LEU A 89 -2.92 -3.53 -11.99
N PHE A 90 -2.06 -4.51 -11.69
CA PHE A 90 -0.62 -4.29 -11.52
C PHE A 90 0.02 -3.65 -12.77
N ASN A 91 -0.32 -4.13 -13.96
CA ASN A 91 0.21 -3.62 -15.23
C ASN A 91 -0.23 -2.19 -15.51
N SER A 92 -1.39 -1.76 -14.97
CA SER A 92 -1.85 -0.37 -15.07
C SER A 92 -1.08 0.61 -14.18
N LEU A 93 -0.33 0.11 -13.18
CA LEU A 93 0.47 0.94 -12.29
C LEU A 93 1.59 1.66 -13.04
N LYS A 94 1.82 2.91 -12.65
CA LYS A 94 2.89 3.76 -13.21
C LYS A 94 4.17 3.59 -12.42
N THR A 95 5.31 3.71 -13.09
CA THR A 95 6.64 3.59 -12.48
C THR A 95 6.81 4.47 -11.22
N ASN A 96 6.28 5.69 -11.25
CA ASN A 96 6.40 6.64 -10.13
C ASN A 96 5.67 6.18 -8.85
N GLN A 97 4.69 5.28 -8.95
CA GLN A 97 3.99 4.74 -7.78
C GLN A 97 4.85 3.77 -6.99
N PHE A 98 5.90 3.22 -7.61
CA PHE A 98 6.82 2.29 -6.97
C PHE A 98 8.02 2.97 -6.28
N LEU A 99 8.17 4.31 -6.40
CA LEU A 99 9.33 5.03 -5.84
C LEU A 99 9.40 4.97 -4.31
N SER A 100 8.26 4.78 -3.64
CA SER A 100 8.16 4.63 -2.18
C SER A 100 7.95 3.18 -1.74
N LEU A 101 8.02 2.23 -2.68
CA LEU A 101 7.74 0.82 -2.40
C LEU A 101 8.89 0.23 -1.57
N CYS A 102 8.57 -0.26 -0.39
CA CYS A 102 9.52 -0.90 0.53
C CYS A 102 9.23 -2.40 0.70
N LEU A 103 7.98 -2.82 0.48
CA LEU A 103 7.58 -4.22 0.65
C LEU A 103 6.77 -4.69 -0.55
N ILE A 104 7.05 -5.91 -1.00
CA ILE A 104 6.15 -6.63 -1.90
C ILE A 104 5.89 -8.04 -1.39
N ALA A 105 4.62 -8.43 -1.41
CA ALA A 105 4.17 -9.78 -1.12
C ALA A 105 3.47 -10.33 -2.36
N ILE A 106 4.01 -11.41 -2.90
CA ILE A 106 3.49 -12.09 -4.08
C ILE A 106 3.16 -13.52 -3.69
N SER A 107 1.95 -13.99 -3.96
CA SER A 107 1.57 -15.38 -3.67
C SER A 107 0.70 -15.96 -4.77
N ASN A 108 0.73 -17.29 -4.90
CA ASN A 108 -0.11 -18.07 -5.80
C ASN A 108 0.02 -17.68 -7.29
N LEU A 109 1.20 -17.18 -7.69
CA LEU A 109 1.54 -16.86 -9.08
C LEU A 109 2.57 -17.85 -9.63
N ARG A 110 2.60 -18.01 -10.96
CA ARG A 110 3.62 -18.79 -11.67
C ARG A 110 4.93 -18.02 -11.75
N TYR A 111 6.03 -18.73 -11.96
CA TYR A 111 7.36 -18.12 -12.08
C TYR A 111 7.42 -16.95 -13.08
N ASN A 112 6.88 -17.14 -14.29
CA ASN A 112 6.93 -16.10 -15.33
C ASN A 112 6.19 -14.82 -14.92
N GLU A 113 5.11 -14.95 -14.16
CA GLU A 113 4.30 -13.82 -13.67
C GLU A 113 5.04 -13.09 -12.55
N ILE A 114 5.66 -13.83 -11.64
CA ILE A 114 6.51 -13.27 -10.58
C ILE A 114 7.69 -12.53 -11.19
N ASN A 115 8.39 -13.14 -12.14
CA ASN A 115 9.52 -12.55 -12.84
C ASN A 115 9.11 -11.25 -13.57
N HIS A 116 7.95 -11.26 -14.25
CA HIS A 116 7.38 -10.06 -14.86
C HIS A 116 7.13 -8.94 -13.84
N ILE A 117 6.54 -9.26 -12.67
CA ILE A 117 6.32 -8.30 -11.59
C ILE A 117 7.65 -7.71 -11.11
N LEU A 118 8.62 -8.56 -10.77
CA LEU A 118 9.92 -8.15 -10.22
C LEU A 118 10.69 -7.25 -11.20
N ASN A 119 10.69 -7.57 -12.49
CA ASN A 119 11.37 -6.76 -13.52
C ASN A 119 10.74 -5.37 -13.72
N ARG A 120 9.48 -5.20 -13.32
CA ARG A 120 8.76 -3.93 -13.48
C ARG A 120 9.02 -2.97 -12.32
N ILE A 121 9.45 -3.49 -11.18
CA ILE A 121 9.78 -2.69 -10.01
C ILE A 121 11.15 -2.07 -10.26
N PRO A 122 11.26 -0.73 -10.23
CA PRO A 122 12.57 -0.10 -10.34
C PRO A 122 13.47 -0.63 -9.22
N SER A 123 14.75 -0.81 -9.51
CA SER A 123 15.76 -1.25 -8.55
C SER A 123 15.97 -0.18 -7.48
N THR A 124 15.04 -0.11 -6.53
CA THR A 124 14.98 0.86 -5.45
C THR A 124 14.47 0.17 -4.20
N GLN A 125 15.37 0.04 -3.21
CA GLN A 125 15.10 -0.01 -1.77
C GLN A 125 13.93 -0.90 -1.30
N LEU A 126 13.70 -2.06 -1.93
CA LEU A 126 12.84 -3.06 -1.32
C LEU A 126 13.54 -3.60 -0.08
N GLU A 127 12.89 -3.43 1.07
CA GLU A 127 13.34 -3.93 2.37
C GLU A 127 12.87 -5.37 2.58
N TYR A 128 11.67 -5.69 2.10
CA TYR A 128 11.05 -7.00 2.29
C TYR A 128 10.41 -7.51 1.01
N ILE A 129 10.71 -8.75 0.66
CA ILE A 129 10.14 -9.45 -0.49
C ILE A 129 9.65 -10.82 -0.01
N TYR A 130 8.34 -11.05 -0.10
CA TYR A 130 7.72 -12.34 0.20
C TYR A 130 7.19 -12.97 -1.09
N ILE A 131 7.58 -14.20 -1.39
CA ILE A 131 7.18 -14.91 -2.61
C ILE A 131 6.66 -16.30 -2.28
N GLY A 132 5.40 -16.57 -2.62
CA GLY A 132 4.78 -17.89 -2.67
C GLY A 132 4.52 -18.31 -4.12
N ILE A 133 5.29 -19.26 -4.63
CA ILE A 133 5.22 -19.71 -6.03
C ILE A 133 4.19 -20.85 -6.16
N CYS A 134 3.30 -20.75 -7.16
CA CYS A 134 2.44 -21.86 -7.55
C CYS A 134 3.21 -22.82 -8.46
N VAL A 135 3.42 -24.05 -8.00
CA VAL A 135 4.19 -25.09 -8.71
C VAL A 135 3.22 -26.13 -9.29
N ASN A 136 2.71 -25.87 -10.50
CA ASN A 136 1.82 -26.82 -11.18
C ASN A 136 2.47 -27.58 -12.34
N ASP A 137 3.66 -27.16 -12.80
CA ASP A 137 4.33 -27.76 -13.95
C ASP A 137 5.53 -28.64 -13.52
N GLN A 138 5.36 -29.96 -13.60
CA GLN A 138 6.41 -30.97 -13.32
C GLN A 138 7.60 -30.95 -14.31
N LYS A 139 7.63 -30.02 -15.26
CA LYS A 139 8.61 -29.98 -16.36
C LYS A 139 9.78 -29.03 -16.14
N GLU A 140 9.66 -28.09 -15.21
CA GLU A 140 10.73 -27.14 -14.92
C GLU A 140 11.63 -27.66 -13.78
N ASP A 141 12.94 -27.50 -13.97
CA ASP A 141 13.92 -27.69 -12.91
C ASP A 141 13.72 -26.57 -11.88
N PHE A 142 12.93 -26.87 -10.85
CA PHE A 142 12.53 -25.91 -9.83
C PHE A 142 13.73 -25.28 -9.11
N SER A 143 14.87 -25.98 -9.03
CA SER A 143 16.10 -25.41 -8.48
C SER A 143 16.60 -24.23 -9.31
N LYS A 144 16.51 -24.29 -10.64
CA LYS A 144 16.93 -23.19 -11.53
C LYS A 144 15.99 -22.00 -11.43
N VAL A 145 14.68 -22.27 -11.33
CA VAL A 145 13.65 -21.24 -11.11
C VAL A 145 13.93 -20.47 -9.82
N LEU A 146 14.14 -21.19 -8.71
CA LEU A 146 14.45 -20.58 -7.42
C LEU A 146 15.76 -19.78 -7.46
N SER A 147 16.83 -20.32 -8.04
CA SER A 147 18.11 -19.62 -8.17
C SER A 147 17.97 -18.33 -8.99
N SER A 148 17.21 -18.36 -10.08
CA SER A 148 16.94 -17.17 -10.91
C SER A 148 16.18 -16.10 -10.13
N LEU A 149 15.09 -16.48 -9.43
CA LEU A 149 14.33 -15.57 -8.57
C LEU A 149 15.20 -14.98 -7.47
N GLN A 150 16.05 -15.79 -6.83
CA GLN A 150 16.92 -15.32 -5.76
C GLN A 150 17.88 -14.24 -6.26
N ILE A 151 18.49 -14.41 -7.45
CA ILE A 151 19.36 -13.40 -8.06
C ILE A 151 18.58 -12.10 -8.30
N GLN A 152 17.35 -12.18 -8.80
CA GLN A 152 16.52 -11.00 -9.04
C GLN A 152 16.12 -10.28 -7.75
N ILE A 153 15.70 -11.03 -6.74
CA ILE A 153 15.39 -10.49 -5.39
C ILE A 153 16.61 -9.75 -4.86
N LEU A 154 17.80 -10.35 -4.93
CA LEU A 154 19.05 -9.73 -4.47
C LEU A 154 19.36 -8.42 -5.20
N ASN A 155 19.07 -8.34 -6.50
CA ASN A 155 19.27 -7.10 -7.27
C ASN A 155 18.26 -6.00 -6.90
N LEU A 156 17.08 -6.37 -6.40
CA LEU A 156 16.04 -5.43 -5.96
C LEU A 156 16.24 -4.96 -4.52
N THR A 157 16.79 -5.82 -3.67
CA THR A 157 17.13 -5.48 -2.28
C THR A 157 18.47 -4.77 -2.23
N GLN A 158 18.47 -3.46 -1.94
CA GLN A 158 19.71 -2.80 -1.54
C GLN A 158 19.99 -3.12 -0.07
N TYR A 159 21.10 -3.79 0.22
CA TYR A 159 21.62 -3.91 1.59
C TYR A 159 21.90 -2.51 2.14
N ARG A 160 21.00 -2.00 2.98
CA ARG A 160 21.28 -0.85 3.85
C ARG A 160 22.02 -1.40 5.08
N PHE A 161 23.34 -1.33 5.06
CA PHE A 161 24.17 -1.39 6.27
C PHE A 161 24.24 -0.01 6.92
#